data_AF-H2ZTP0-F1
#
_entry.id   AF-H2ZTP0-F1
#
_cell.length_a   1.000
_cell.length_b   1.000
_cell.length_c   1.000
_cell.angle_alpha   90.00
_cell.angle_beta   90.00
_cell.angle_gamma   90.00
#
_symmetry.space_group_name_H-M   'P 1'
#
loop_
_entity.id
_entity.type
_entity.pdbx_description
1 polymer ?
#
loop_
_entity_poly.entity_id
_entity_poly.type
_entity_poly.pdbx_seq_one_letter_code
_entity_poly.pdbx_strand_id
1 'polypeptide(L)'
;VYNLTQDFFRNGTPVDAETQNSVGVFTRHVVRKRIKADQDESAATRLKLAMLQQYLKVESCESSSHSMDEVSLSEFGEWTEIPGAHHIIPSGFMKIVDILAREIPESVIQLNKPVKCIHWNQVVRKEIERVADHNSDHPQDDSYPVFVECEDCEFIPADHIIVTASLGVLKKNHDTMFHPSLPEDKLSAIQNLGISTTDKIFLEFEEPFWSPECNSIQFVWEDEAQSKTLTYPEELWFKKICGFDVLYPPERYGYVLSGWICGEEALIMEKSDDETVAETCTYLLRKFTGGSLGQEWGRRWLIELHLRWLVQR
;
A
#
# COMPACT_ATOMS: atom_id res chain seq x y z
N VAL A 1 9.55 1.01 -18.85
CA VAL A 1 8.13 0.59 -18.90
C VAL A 1 7.24 1.80 -18.83
N TYR A 2 7.48 2.71 -17.88
CA TYR A 2 6.83 4.04 -17.82
C TYR A 2 6.65 4.75 -19.17
N ASN A 3 7.72 4.97 -19.95
CA ASN A 3 7.56 5.62 -21.27
C ASN A 3 6.67 4.83 -22.23
N LEU A 4 6.74 3.49 -22.20
CA LEU A 4 5.93 2.63 -23.08
C LEU A 4 4.45 2.69 -22.70
N THR A 5 4.13 2.74 -21.41
CA THR A 5 2.75 2.83 -20.93
C THR A 5 2.19 4.25 -21.05
N GLN A 6 3.03 5.29 -20.88
CA GLN A 6 2.68 6.68 -21.16
C GLN A 6 2.40 6.91 -22.64
N ASP A 7 3.22 6.37 -23.54
CA ASP A 7 2.98 6.43 -24.98
C ASP A 7 1.69 5.69 -25.35
N PHE A 8 1.42 4.54 -24.72
CA PHE A 8 0.18 3.78 -24.91
C PHE A 8 -1.05 4.64 -24.56
N PHE A 9 -1.04 5.27 -23.38
CA PHE A 9 -2.09 6.14 -22.87
C PHE A 9 -2.30 7.39 -23.72
N ARG A 10 -1.23 8.16 -23.98
CA ARG A 10 -1.29 9.43 -24.73
C ARG A 10 -1.80 9.25 -26.16
N ASN A 11 -1.50 8.11 -26.78
CA ASN A 11 -1.94 7.80 -28.12
C ASN A 11 -3.34 7.17 -28.17
N GLY A 12 -4.00 6.97 -27.02
CA GLY A 12 -5.32 6.34 -26.94
C GLY A 12 -5.32 4.95 -27.55
N THR A 13 -4.22 4.20 -27.39
CA THR A 13 -4.08 2.88 -28.01
C THR A 13 -5.16 1.97 -27.41
N PRO A 14 -6.07 1.38 -28.21
CA PRO A 14 -7.11 0.54 -27.67
C PRO A 14 -6.49 -0.70 -27.03
N VAL A 15 -7.01 -1.05 -25.87
CA VAL A 15 -6.70 -2.32 -25.21
C VAL A 15 -7.21 -3.45 -26.09
N ASP A 16 -6.34 -4.42 -26.37
CA ASP A 16 -6.71 -5.65 -27.08
C ASP A 16 -6.91 -6.82 -26.11
N ALA A 17 -7.47 -7.92 -26.62
CA ALA A 17 -7.68 -9.13 -25.84
C ALA A 17 -6.36 -9.76 -25.37
N GLU A 18 -5.22 -9.47 -26.03
CA GLU A 18 -3.91 -10.01 -25.66
C GLU A 18 -3.34 -9.31 -24.41
N THR A 19 -3.62 -8.03 -24.25
CA THR A 19 -3.16 -7.19 -23.13
C THR A 19 -4.09 -7.22 -21.93
N GLN A 20 -5.36 -7.63 -22.09
CA GLN A 20 -6.34 -7.81 -20.99
C GLN A 20 -6.51 -6.56 -20.09
N ASN A 21 -6.31 -5.38 -20.66
CA ASN A 21 -6.22 -4.10 -19.93
C ASN A 21 -5.22 -4.12 -18.77
N SER A 22 -4.11 -4.84 -18.90
CA SER A 22 -3.22 -5.14 -17.79
C SER A 22 -1.79 -4.67 -18.08
N VAL A 23 -1.24 -3.83 -17.20
CA VAL A 23 0.14 -3.33 -17.30
C VAL A 23 1.14 -4.48 -17.24
N GLY A 24 0.92 -5.45 -16.35
CA GLY A 24 1.78 -6.63 -16.17
C GLY A 24 1.80 -7.51 -17.43
N VAL A 25 0.64 -7.81 -18.00
CA VAL A 25 0.54 -8.61 -19.23
C VAL A 25 1.19 -7.90 -20.41
N PHE A 26 0.85 -6.62 -20.63
CA PHE A 26 1.41 -5.80 -21.71
C PHE A 26 2.94 -5.68 -21.60
N THR A 27 3.44 -5.34 -20.41
CA THR A 27 4.88 -5.14 -20.18
C THR A 27 5.65 -6.43 -20.46
N ARG A 28 5.16 -7.58 -19.95
CA ARG A 28 5.79 -8.86 -20.24
C ARG A 28 5.77 -9.18 -21.73
N HIS A 29 4.67 -8.94 -22.43
CA HIS A 29 4.57 -9.19 -23.87
C HIS A 29 5.62 -8.39 -24.64
N VAL A 30 5.65 -7.06 -24.46
CA VAL A 30 6.53 -6.15 -25.19
C VAL A 30 8.01 -6.44 -24.90
N VAL A 31 8.36 -6.58 -23.62
CA VAL A 31 9.76 -6.80 -23.22
C VAL A 31 10.25 -8.18 -23.68
N ARG A 32 9.44 -9.24 -23.56
CA ARG A 32 9.80 -10.57 -24.08
C ARG A 32 10.03 -10.57 -25.58
N LYS A 33 9.18 -9.86 -26.34
CA LYS A 33 9.33 -9.73 -27.79
C LYS A 33 10.65 -9.05 -28.15
N ARG A 34 11.03 -8.00 -27.41
CA ARG A 34 12.29 -7.28 -27.61
C ARG A 34 13.52 -8.13 -27.26
N ILE A 35 13.50 -8.81 -26.11
CA ILE A 35 14.60 -9.70 -25.70
C ILE A 35 14.81 -10.83 -26.73
N LYS A 36 13.74 -11.42 -27.26
CA LYS A 36 13.85 -12.46 -28.30
C LYS A 36 14.47 -11.95 -29.61
N ALA A 37 14.34 -10.66 -29.90
CA ALA A 37 14.90 -10.05 -31.11
C ALA A 37 16.42 -9.75 -30.98
N ASP A 38 16.94 -9.58 -29.75
CA ASP A 38 18.34 -9.21 -29.49
C ASP A 38 19.35 -10.34 -29.81
N GLN A 39 18.90 -11.58 -30.05
CA GLN A 39 19.76 -12.76 -30.37
C GLN A 39 20.90 -13.04 -29.36
N ASP A 40 20.73 -12.66 -28.09
CA ASP A 40 21.72 -12.92 -27.05
C ASP A 40 21.88 -14.40 -26.71
N GLU A 41 22.99 -14.71 -26.03
CA GLU A 41 23.18 -16.01 -25.39
C GLU A 41 22.05 -16.35 -24.39
N SER A 42 21.79 -17.64 -24.22
CA SER A 42 20.69 -18.16 -23.37
C SER A 42 20.76 -17.67 -21.92
N ALA A 43 21.97 -17.55 -21.36
CA ALA A 43 22.17 -17.06 -19.99
C ALA A 43 21.78 -15.58 -19.84
N ALA A 44 22.23 -14.71 -20.76
CA ALA A 44 21.89 -13.30 -20.77
C ALA A 44 20.37 -13.08 -20.97
N THR A 45 19.76 -13.87 -21.86
CA THR A 45 18.30 -13.87 -22.07
C THR A 45 17.55 -14.21 -20.78
N ARG A 46 17.99 -15.23 -20.04
CA ARG A 46 17.36 -15.63 -18.76
C ARG A 46 17.46 -14.52 -17.72
N LEU A 47 18.63 -13.91 -17.57
CA LEU A 47 18.84 -12.82 -16.61
C LEU A 47 17.97 -11.60 -16.95
N LYS A 48 17.93 -11.18 -18.21
CA LYS A 48 17.04 -10.07 -18.66
C LYS A 48 15.57 -10.32 -18.31
N LEU A 49 15.10 -11.56 -18.48
CA LEU A 49 13.73 -11.95 -18.14
C LEU A 49 13.49 -12.01 -16.63
N ALA A 50 14.48 -12.42 -15.84
CA ALA A 50 14.39 -12.38 -14.37
C ALA A 50 14.38 -10.94 -13.84
N MET A 51 15.20 -10.05 -14.42
CA MET A 51 15.20 -8.62 -14.11
C MET A 51 13.85 -7.96 -14.44
N LEU A 52 13.17 -8.40 -15.51
CA LEU A 52 11.81 -7.96 -15.82
C LEU A 52 10.83 -8.35 -14.71
N GLN A 53 10.91 -9.57 -14.17
CA GLN A 53 10.05 -9.96 -13.04
C GLN A 53 10.34 -9.12 -11.81
N GLN A 54 11.62 -8.91 -11.52
CA GLN A 54 12.04 -8.05 -10.42
C GLN A 54 11.48 -6.62 -10.55
N TYR A 55 11.54 -6.04 -11.76
CA TYR A 55 10.95 -4.74 -12.04
C TYR A 55 9.44 -4.72 -11.76
N LEU A 56 8.71 -5.76 -12.19
CA LEU A 56 7.27 -5.85 -11.95
C LEU A 56 6.93 -5.95 -10.45
N LYS A 57 7.78 -6.55 -9.61
CA LYS A 57 7.59 -6.56 -8.16
C LYS A 57 7.75 -5.15 -7.57
N VAL A 58 8.80 -4.45 -7.98
CA VAL A 58 9.05 -3.06 -7.53
C VAL A 58 7.87 -2.17 -7.91
N GLU A 59 7.44 -2.23 -9.18
CA GLU A 59 6.30 -1.45 -9.65
C GLU A 59 4.99 -1.80 -8.95
N SER A 60 4.81 -3.07 -8.53
CA SER A 60 3.64 -3.49 -7.76
C SER A 60 3.59 -2.79 -6.39
N CYS A 61 4.75 -2.57 -5.75
CA CYS A 61 4.86 -1.83 -4.49
C CYS A 61 4.53 -0.34 -4.71
N GLU A 62 5.11 0.28 -5.74
CA GLU A 62 4.86 1.69 -6.07
C GLU A 62 3.37 1.94 -6.40
N SER A 63 2.76 1.01 -7.13
CA SER A 63 1.33 1.08 -7.50
C SER A 63 0.40 0.62 -6.38
N SER A 64 0.93 0.17 -5.23
CA SER A 64 0.15 -0.44 -4.13
C SER A 64 -0.85 -1.50 -4.63
N SER A 65 -0.36 -2.40 -5.49
CA SER A 65 -1.13 -3.48 -6.12
C SER A 65 -0.54 -4.83 -5.76
N HIS A 66 -1.36 -5.90 -5.74
CA HIS A 66 -0.83 -7.24 -5.50
C HIS A 66 0.05 -7.69 -6.67
N SER A 67 -0.33 -7.33 -7.89
CA SER A 67 0.43 -7.57 -9.11
C SER A 67 0.15 -6.46 -10.11
N MET A 68 1.15 -6.11 -10.91
CA MET A 68 0.92 -5.29 -12.11
C MET A 68 -0.09 -5.90 -13.09
N ASP A 69 -0.45 -7.17 -12.92
CA ASP A 69 -1.54 -7.78 -13.69
C ASP A 69 -2.91 -7.15 -13.41
N GLU A 70 -3.12 -6.62 -12.21
CA GLU A 70 -4.38 -5.99 -11.78
C GLU A 70 -4.43 -4.49 -12.11
N VAL A 71 -3.29 -3.91 -12.50
CA VAL A 71 -3.18 -2.49 -12.80
C VAL A 71 -3.68 -2.22 -14.22
N SER A 72 -4.67 -1.33 -14.32
CA SER A 72 -5.31 -0.99 -15.58
C SER A 72 -4.34 -0.31 -16.55
N LEU A 73 -4.12 -0.92 -17.70
CA LEU A 73 -3.25 -0.35 -18.75
C LEU A 73 -3.83 0.93 -19.35
N SER A 74 -5.16 0.99 -19.52
CA SER A 74 -5.86 2.14 -20.09
C SER A 74 -5.81 3.36 -19.19
N GLU A 75 -5.69 3.19 -17.87
CA GLU A 75 -5.66 4.30 -16.91
C GLU A 75 -4.27 4.55 -16.31
N PHE A 76 -3.29 3.66 -16.53
CA PHE A 76 -1.96 3.77 -15.91
C PHE A 76 -1.25 5.09 -16.23
N GLY A 77 -1.54 5.69 -17.39
CA GLY A 77 -0.95 6.94 -17.82
C GLY A 77 -1.58 8.20 -17.22
N GLU A 78 -2.70 8.10 -16.50
CA GLU A 78 -3.39 9.25 -15.90
C GLU A 78 -2.53 9.98 -14.85
N TRP A 79 -1.68 9.25 -14.13
CA TRP A 79 -0.81 9.84 -13.13
C TRP A 79 0.34 10.62 -13.77
N THR A 80 0.47 11.89 -13.39
CA THR A 80 1.56 12.77 -13.83
C THR A 80 2.59 12.92 -12.72
N GLU A 81 3.82 12.49 -12.97
CA GLU A 81 4.92 12.68 -12.02
C GLU A 81 5.28 14.18 -11.94
N ILE A 82 5.42 14.68 -10.71
CA ILE A 82 5.88 16.04 -10.48
C ILE A 82 7.39 16.07 -10.77
N PRO A 83 7.86 16.97 -11.64
CA PRO A 83 9.28 17.02 -12.00
C PRO A 83 10.13 17.42 -10.80
N GLY A 84 11.27 16.77 -10.63
CA GLY A 84 12.25 17.08 -9.58
C GLY A 84 12.75 15.83 -8.88
N ALA A 85 13.64 16.03 -7.91
CA ALA A 85 14.10 14.95 -7.06
C ALA A 85 13.07 14.63 -5.97
N HIS A 86 12.93 13.35 -5.64
CA HIS A 86 12.18 12.89 -4.48
C HIS A 86 12.94 13.30 -3.21
N HIS A 87 12.24 13.87 -2.23
CA HIS A 87 12.84 14.35 -0.98
C HIS A 87 12.23 13.63 0.21
N ILE A 88 13.09 13.15 1.10
CA ILE A 88 12.68 12.61 2.39
C ILE A 88 12.57 13.77 3.38
N ILE A 89 11.46 13.86 4.10
CA ILE A 89 11.31 14.82 5.20
C ILE A 89 12.19 14.35 6.36
N PRO A 90 13.27 15.07 6.71
CA PRO A 90 14.24 14.65 7.73
C PRO A 90 13.64 14.23 9.07
N SER A 91 12.61 14.94 9.50
CA SER A 91 11.94 14.78 10.79
C SER A 91 10.74 13.83 10.74
N GLY A 92 10.53 13.14 9.60
CA GLY A 92 9.39 12.26 9.37
C GLY A 92 8.11 13.00 8.94
N PHE A 93 7.25 12.28 8.22
CA PHE A 93 6.00 12.83 7.65
C PHE A 93 4.98 13.25 8.72
N MET A 94 5.04 12.66 9.92
CA MET A 94 4.17 13.04 11.04
C MET A 94 4.28 14.52 11.41
N LYS A 95 5.41 15.17 11.14
CA LYS A 95 5.53 16.62 11.39
C LYS A 95 4.56 17.45 10.57
N ILE A 96 4.19 17.02 9.37
CA ILE A 96 3.16 17.71 8.59
C ILE A 96 1.82 17.59 9.31
N VAL A 97 1.47 16.40 9.79
CA VAL A 97 0.23 16.16 10.53
C VAL A 97 0.20 16.99 11.81
N ASP A 98 1.30 17.02 12.58
CA ASP A 98 1.44 17.85 13.78
C ASP A 98 1.19 19.34 13.48
N ILE A 99 1.73 19.84 12.36
CA ILE A 99 1.58 21.23 11.93
C ILE A 99 0.12 21.53 11.55
N LEU A 100 -0.51 20.66 10.76
CA LEU A 100 -1.90 20.83 10.33
C LEU A 100 -2.88 20.74 11.50
N ALA A 101 -2.62 19.85 12.46
CA ALA A 101 -3.46 19.66 13.63
C ALA A 101 -3.35 20.81 14.64
N ARG A 102 -2.23 21.55 14.67
CA ARG A 102 -1.96 22.59 15.66
C ARG A 102 -3.01 23.72 15.70
N GLU A 103 -3.64 24.03 14.58
CA GLU A 103 -4.64 25.10 14.48
C GLU A 103 -6.07 24.60 14.79
N ILE A 104 -6.26 23.29 14.96
CA ILE A 104 -7.55 22.69 15.26
C ILE A 104 -7.65 22.50 16.78
N PRO A 105 -8.70 23.02 17.45
CA PRO A 105 -8.88 22.82 18.89
C PRO A 105 -8.94 21.33 19.26
N GLU A 106 -8.27 20.93 20.34
CA GLU A 106 -8.25 19.53 20.80
C GLU A 106 -9.66 18.96 21.02
N SER A 107 -10.63 19.80 21.41
CA SER A 107 -12.03 19.40 21.59
C SER A 107 -12.73 18.97 20.29
N VAL A 108 -12.19 19.34 19.12
CA VAL A 108 -12.73 18.98 17.79
C VAL A 108 -12.16 17.64 17.33
N ILE A 109 -10.91 17.32 17.69
CA ILE A 109 -10.25 16.07 17.31
C ILE A 109 -10.56 15.00 18.37
N GLN A 110 -11.58 14.20 18.11
CA GLN A 110 -11.95 13.08 18.98
C GLN A 110 -11.20 11.81 18.58
N LEU A 111 -10.10 11.51 19.26
CA LEU A 111 -9.37 10.25 19.11
C LEU A 111 -10.08 9.12 19.85
N ASN A 112 -9.83 7.86 19.42
CA ASN A 112 -10.46 6.67 19.99
C ASN A 112 -12.00 6.73 19.96
N LYS A 113 -12.54 7.34 18.91
CA LYS A 113 -13.98 7.52 18.68
C LYS A 113 -14.40 6.83 17.37
N PRO A 114 -14.46 5.48 17.32
CA PRO A 114 -14.80 4.78 16.08
C PRO A 114 -16.24 5.10 15.66
N VAL A 115 -16.40 5.49 14.39
CA VAL A 115 -17.72 5.69 13.78
C VAL A 115 -18.31 4.34 13.44
N LYS A 116 -19.54 4.10 13.90
CA LYS A 116 -20.30 2.87 13.66
C LYS A 116 -21.22 3.01 12.45
N CYS A 117 -22.01 4.08 12.38
CA CYS A 117 -22.97 4.31 11.30
C CYS A 117 -23.20 5.81 11.05
N ILE A 118 -23.31 6.17 9.78
CA ILE A 118 -23.63 7.51 9.31
C ILE A 118 -25.10 7.51 8.86
N HIS A 119 -25.93 8.23 9.59
CA HIS A 119 -27.34 8.40 9.31
C HIS A 119 -27.53 9.67 8.47
N TRP A 120 -27.79 9.50 7.17
CA TRP A 120 -27.76 10.59 6.19
C TRP A 120 -29.01 10.65 5.30
N ASN A 121 -30.21 10.83 5.86
CA ASN A 121 -31.42 11.21 5.10
C ASN A 121 -32.56 11.61 6.05
N GLN A 122 -33.52 12.40 5.56
CA GLN A 122 -34.70 12.88 6.30
C GLN A 122 -35.62 11.79 6.86
N VAL A 123 -35.50 10.53 6.43
CA VAL A 123 -36.37 9.44 6.89
C VAL A 123 -36.01 9.01 8.32
N VAL A 124 -34.72 9.01 8.68
CA VAL A 124 -34.23 8.63 10.02
C VAL A 124 -34.66 9.65 11.08
N ARG A 125 -34.73 10.93 10.70
CA ARG A 125 -35.25 12.04 11.53
C ARG A 125 -36.62 11.69 12.15
N LYS A 126 -37.54 11.14 11.36
CA LYS A 126 -38.91 10.81 11.82
C LYS A 126 -38.99 9.58 12.72
N GLU A 127 -38.02 8.67 12.67
CA GLU A 127 -38.02 7.47 13.51
C GLU A 127 -37.39 7.74 14.88
N ILE A 128 -36.32 8.55 14.94
CA ILE A 128 -35.69 8.98 16.20
C ILE A 128 -36.63 9.91 17.00
N GLU A 129 -37.28 10.88 16.33
CA GLU A 129 -38.27 11.78 16.97
C GLU A 129 -39.42 10.98 17.61
N ARG A 130 -39.91 9.89 16.98
CA ARG A 130 -41.01 9.07 17.49
C ARG A 130 -40.69 8.26 18.75
N VAL A 131 -39.42 7.95 19.00
CA VAL A 131 -38.99 7.18 20.18
C VAL A 131 -38.78 8.08 21.40
N ALA A 132 -38.45 9.35 21.19
CA ALA A 132 -38.22 10.34 22.26
C ALA A 132 -39.52 10.97 22.82
N ASP A 133 -40.64 10.88 22.09
CA ASP A 133 -41.83 11.71 22.28
C ASP A 133 -42.84 11.23 23.34
N HIS A 134 -42.39 10.58 24.41
CA HIS A 134 -43.31 10.19 25.49
C HIS A 134 -43.47 11.21 26.62
N ASN A 135 -42.66 12.28 26.75
CA ASN A 135 -42.79 13.23 27.88
C ASN A 135 -42.04 14.60 27.74
N SER A 136 -42.19 15.37 26.66
CA SER A 136 -41.76 16.78 26.71
C SER A 136 -42.46 17.71 25.73
N ASP A 137 -43.31 18.59 26.29
CA ASP A 137 -43.77 19.81 25.64
C ASP A 137 -42.57 20.76 25.45
N HIS A 138 -42.31 21.10 24.18
CA HIS A 138 -41.32 22.04 23.61
C HIS A 138 -40.20 21.37 22.80
N PRO A 139 -40.44 21.04 21.51
CA PRO A 139 -39.35 20.70 20.60
C PRO A 139 -38.67 22.01 20.18
N GLN A 140 -37.52 22.29 20.76
CA GLN A 140 -36.58 23.21 20.14
C GLN A 140 -36.07 22.53 18.87
N ASP A 141 -36.46 23.08 17.72
CA ASP A 141 -36.25 22.56 16.36
C ASP A 141 -34.76 22.68 15.94
N ASP A 142 -33.84 22.14 16.74
CA ASP A 142 -32.45 21.92 16.34
C ASP A 142 -32.40 20.64 15.52
N SER A 143 -33.06 20.65 14.36
CA SER A 143 -33.12 19.49 13.48
C SER A 143 -31.90 19.44 12.58
N TYR A 144 -30.96 18.57 12.94
CA TYR A 144 -29.81 18.26 12.12
C TYR A 144 -30.19 17.25 11.03
N PRO A 145 -29.77 17.46 9.76
CA PRO A 145 -30.08 16.56 8.65
C PRO A 145 -29.30 15.23 8.69
N VAL A 146 -28.20 15.16 9.44
CA VAL A 146 -27.34 13.98 9.52
C VAL A 146 -26.84 13.73 10.95
N PHE A 147 -26.62 12.45 11.28
CA PHE A 147 -26.09 12.02 12.58
C PHE A 147 -24.99 10.99 12.40
N VAL A 148 -23.96 11.07 13.24
CA VAL A 148 -22.90 10.06 13.33
C VAL A 148 -23.11 9.25 14.59
N GLU A 149 -23.43 7.97 14.45
CA GLU A 149 -23.46 7.00 15.54
C GLU A 149 -22.05 6.45 15.74
N CYS A 150 -21.53 6.59 16.96
CA CYS A 150 -20.23 6.05 17.36
C CYS A 150 -20.39 4.69 18.06
N GLU A 151 -19.32 3.90 18.14
CA GLU A 151 -19.35 2.58 18.80
C GLU A 151 -19.70 2.64 20.30
N ASP A 152 -19.44 3.78 20.95
CA ASP A 152 -19.82 4.03 22.34
C ASP A 152 -21.27 4.56 22.50
N CYS A 153 -22.08 4.41 21.45
CA CYS A 153 -23.48 4.82 21.37
C CYS A 153 -23.72 6.34 21.43
N GLU A 154 -22.68 7.17 21.34
CA GLU A 154 -22.87 8.61 21.16
C GLU A 154 -23.38 8.92 19.75
N PHE A 155 -24.32 9.87 19.66
CA PHE A 155 -24.81 10.43 18.42
C PHE A 155 -24.34 11.87 18.28
N ILE A 156 -23.57 12.15 17.23
CA ILE A 156 -23.06 13.48 16.92
C ILE A 156 -23.92 14.08 15.80
N PRO A 157 -24.73 15.12 16.08
CA PRO A 157 -25.50 15.82 15.06
C PRO A 157 -24.60 16.71 14.19
N ALA A 158 -24.93 16.82 12.89
CA ALA A 158 -24.27 17.76 11.99
C ALA A 158 -25.17 18.21 10.83
N ASP A 159 -24.81 19.32 10.17
CA ASP A 159 -25.43 19.74 8.91
C ASP A 159 -24.88 18.97 7.71
N HIS A 160 -23.58 18.63 7.77
CA HIS A 160 -22.85 17.96 6.70
C HIS A 160 -21.79 17.03 7.28
N ILE A 161 -21.48 15.95 6.55
CA ILE A 161 -20.40 15.01 6.89
C ILE A 161 -19.44 14.91 5.72
N ILE A 162 -18.14 15.00 6.01
CA ILE A 162 -17.07 14.68 5.08
C ILE A 162 -16.47 13.35 5.51
N VAL A 163 -16.52 12.35 4.64
CA VAL A 163 -15.97 11.02 4.90
C VAL A 163 -14.59 10.91 4.26
N THR A 164 -13.56 10.74 5.09
CA THR A 164 -12.18 10.48 4.65
C THR A 164 -11.69 9.09 5.07
N ALA A 165 -12.61 8.13 5.20
CA ALA A 165 -12.27 6.74 5.46
C ALA A 165 -11.48 6.16 4.28
N SER A 166 -10.52 5.28 4.56
CA SER A 166 -9.75 4.61 3.53
C SER A 166 -10.66 3.77 2.63
N LEU A 167 -10.27 3.56 1.37
CA LEU A 167 -11.04 2.69 0.46
C LEU A 167 -11.15 1.26 1.02
N GLY A 168 -10.16 0.77 1.76
CA GLY A 168 -10.22 -0.53 2.43
C GLY A 168 -11.33 -0.61 3.48
N VAL A 169 -11.47 0.44 4.32
CA VAL A 169 -12.57 0.56 5.29
C VAL A 169 -13.92 0.59 4.57
N LEU A 170 -14.03 1.39 3.50
CA LEU A 170 -15.26 1.48 2.71
C LEU A 170 -15.60 0.12 2.08
N LYS A 171 -14.67 -0.57 1.44
CA LYS A 171 -14.89 -1.90 0.87
C LYS A 171 -15.38 -2.91 1.91
N LYS A 172 -14.88 -2.82 3.15
CA LYS A 172 -15.25 -3.73 4.23
C LYS A 172 -16.61 -3.41 4.86
N ASN A 173 -16.93 -2.13 5.02
CA ASN A 173 -18.01 -1.68 5.90
C ASN A 173 -19.10 -0.86 5.18
N HIS A 174 -19.03 -0.58 3.87
CA HIS A 174 -19.98 0.33 3.20
C HIS A 174 -21.46 -0.08 3.35
N ASP A 175 -21.73 -1.36 3.57
CA ASP A 175 -23.05 -1.95 3.75
C ASP A 175 -23.68 -1.62 5.11
N THR A 176 -22.86 -1.36 6.12
CA THR A 176 -23.26 -1.11 7.52
C THR A 176 -22.94 0.30 7.99
N MET A 177 -21.95 0.95 7.36
CA MET A 177 -21.46 2.28 7.72
C MET A 177 -22.40 3.41 7.29
N PHE A 178 -23.32 3.19 6.35
CA PHE A 178 -24.21 4.21 5.81
C PHE A 178 -25.68 3.80 5.91
N HIS A 179 -26.50 4.69 6.46
CA HIS A 179 -27.94 4.52 6.53
C HIS A 179 -28.68 5.80 6.07
N PRO A 180 -29.46 5.76 4.98
CA PRO A 180 -29.65 4.63 4.07
C PRO A 180 -28.36 4.25 3.32
N SER A 181 -28.37 3.11 2.62
CA SER A 181 -27.23 2.67 1.81
C SER A 181 -26.83 3.73 0.78
N LEU A 182 -25.55 3.74 0.41
CA LEU A 182 -25.04 4.59 -0.65
C LEU A 182 -25.71 4.29 -1.99
N PRO A 183 -25.82 5.29 -2.89
CA PRO A 183 -26.26 5.08 -4.27
C PRO A 183 -25.41 4.05 -5.03
N GLU A 184 -26.03 3.37 -5.99
CA GLU A 184 -25.43 2.25 -6.73
C GLU A 184 -24.12 2.63 -7.46
N ASP A 185 -24.06 3.84 -8.02
CA ASP A 185 -22.85 4.36 -8.68
C ASP A 185 -21.66 4.48 -7.71
N LYS A 186 -21.92 4.87 -6.45
CA LYS A 186 -20.90 4.91 -5.40
C LYS A 186 -20.48 3.53 -4.93
N LEU A 187 -21.43 2.60 -4.77
CA LEU A 187 -21.13 1.21 -4.42
C LEU A 187 -20.29 0.54 -5.50
N SER A 188 -20.65 0.73 -6.77
CA SER A 188 -19.90 0.23 -7.91
C SER A 188 -18.48 0.79 -7.93
N ALA A 189 -18.31 2.09 -7.66
CA ALA A 189 -16.96 2.70 -7.57
C ALA A 189 -16.13 2.10 -6.42
N ILE A 190 -16.71 1.95 -5.22
CA ILE A 190 -16.02 1.32 -4.07
C ILE A 190 -15.59 -0.12 -4.41
N GLN A 191 -16.42 -0.87 -5.12
CA GLN A 191 -16.12 -2.25 -5.50
C GLN A 191 -15.03 -2.34 -6.58
N ASN A 192 -15.08 -1.48 -7.60
CA ASN A 192 -14.21 -1.57 -8.78
C ASN A 192 -12.84 -0.90 -8.59
N LEU A 193 -12.70 0.09 -7.72
CA LEU A 193 -11.39 0.69 -7.43
C LEU A 193 -10.48 -0.33 -6.73
N GLY A 194 -9.25 -0.46 -7.20
CA GLY A 194 -8.25 -1.35 -6.61
C GLY A 194 -7.67 -0.80 -5.31
N ILE A 195 -7.43 -1.68 -4.34
CA ILE A 195 -6.61 -1.41 -3.16
C ILE A 195 -5.88 -2.70 -2.78
N SER A 196 -4.60 -2.59 -2.39
CA SER A 196 -3.82 -3.70 -1.89
C SER A 196 -3.05 -3.30 -0.64
N THR A 197 -2.46 -4.28 0.03
CA THR A 197 -1.58 -4.07 1.19
C THR A 197 -0.17 -3.80 0.71
N THR A 198 0.54 -2.88 1.35
CA THR A 198 1.97 -2.64 1.13
C THR A 198 2.62 -2.33 2.46
N ASP A 199 3.60 -3.16 2.83
CA ASP A 199 4.33 -3.05 4.07
C ASP A 199 5.78 -2.66 3.82
N LYS A 200 6.37 -2.08 4.86
CA LYS A 200 7.75 -1.66 4.89
C LYS A 200 8.51 -2.38 5.99
N ILE A 201 9.68 -2.90 5.63
CA ILE A 201 10.56 -3.65 6.53
C ILE A 201 11.78 -2.78 6.80
N PHE A 202 12.06 -2.48 8.07
CA PHE A 202 13.30 -1.82 8.47
C PHE A 202 14.19 -2.80 9.23
N LEU A 203 15.45 -2.89 8.81
CA LEU A 203 16.47 -3.73 9.44
C LEU A 203 17.63 -2.84 9.87
N GLU A 204 17.83 -2.70 11.17
CA GLU A 204 18.95 -1.97 11.76
C GLU A 204 20.11 -2.90 12.07
N PHE A 205 21.33 -2.44 11.78
CA PHE A 205 22.56 -3.17 12.02
C PHE A 205 23.49 -2.37 12.92
N GLU A 206 24.26 -3.06 13.77
CA GLU A 206 25.31 -2.43 14.58
C GLU A 206 26.43 -1.86 13.70
N GLU A 207 26.77 -2.57 12.62
CA GLU A 207 27.78 -2.18 11.63
C GLU A 207 27.30 -2.55 10.21
N PRO A 208 27.60 -1.74 9.18
CA PRO A 208 27.19 -2.02 7.82
C PRO A 208 28.03 -3.15 7.21
N PHE A 209 27.37 -4.15 6.62
CA PHE A 209 28.06 -5.19 5.83
C PHE A 209 28.17 -4.82 4.33
N TRP A 210 27.53 -3.73 3.92
CA TRP A 210 27.53 -3.19 2.56
C TRP A 210 28.59 -2.09 2.39
N SER A 211 28.95 -1.78 1.14
CA SER A 211 29.91 -0.70 0.87
C SER A 211 29.29 0.69 1.08
N PRO A 212 30.08 1.73 1.40
CA PRO A 212 29.58 3.10 1.57
C PRO A 212 28.91 3.70 0.32
N GLU A 213 29.18 3.14 -0.87
CA GLU A 213 28.57 3.53 -2.14
C GLU A 213 27.32 2.71 -2.49
N CYS A 214 26.97 1.71 -1.67
CA CYS A 214 25.80 0.88 -1.87
C CYS A 214 24.54 1.68 -1.54
N ASN A 215 23.68 1.88 -2.55
CA ASN A 215 22.38 2.52 -2.37
C ASN A 215 21.25 1.50 -2.17
N SER A 216 21.38 0.31 -2.77
CA SER A 216 20.32 -0.70 -2.75
C SER A 216 20.88 -2.10 -3.03
N ILE A 217 20.25 -3.11 -2.44
CA ILE A 217 20.48 -4.54 -2.69
C ILE A 217 19.20 -5.10 -3.32
N GLN A 218 19.27 -5.53 -4.58
CA GLN A 218 18.11 -6.02 -5.34
C GLN A 218 18.15 -7.53 -5.52
N PHE A 219 17.03 -8.22 -5.32
CA PHE A 219 16.95 -9.68 -5.38
C PHE A 219 16.39 -10.16 -6.72
N VAL A 220 17.28 -10.65 -7.60
CA VAL A 220 16.88 -11.19 -8.91
C VAL A 220 16.80 -12.71 -8.85
N TRP A 221 15.59 -13.24 -9.01
CA TRP A 221 15.31 -14.68 -8.99
C TRP A 221 15.30 -15.25 -10.41
N GLU A 222 16.39 -15.90 -10.82
CA GLU A 222 16.52 -16.45 -12.18
C GLU A 222 15.50 -17.56 -12.51
N ASP A 223 15.02 -18.29 -11.49
CA ASP A 223 13.99 -19.32 -11.63
C ASP A 223 12.60 -18.73 -11.98
N GLU A 224 12.42 -17.42 -11.84
CA GLU A 224 11.19 -16.71 -12.21
C GLU A 224 11.18 -16.18 -13.65
N ALA A 225 12.29 -16.29 -14.39
CA ALA A 225 12.43 -15.69 -15.72
C ALA A 225 11.25 -16.02 -16.67
N GLN A 226 10.73 -17.24 -16.60
CA GLN A 226 9.63 -17.71 -17.45
C GLN A 226 8.25 -17.64 -16.78
N SER A 227 8.16 -17.16 -15.54
CA SER A 227 6.90 -17.07 -14.80
C SER A 227 5.90 -16.17 -15.52
N LYS A 228 4.66 -16.63 -15.61
CA LYS A 228 3.55 -15.86 -16.19
C LYS A 228 2.93 -14.91 -15.17
N THR A 229 2.91 -15.31 -13.91
CA THR A 229 2.42 -14.54 -12.76
C THR A 229 3.48 -14.56 -11.66
N LEU A 230 3.39 -13.62 -10.71
CA LEU A 230 4.27 -13.54 -9.53
C LEU A 230 3.46 -13.75 -8.26
N THR A 231 2.81 -14.92 -8.20
CA THR A 231 2.05 -15.44 -7.07
C THR A 231 2.86 -16.55 -6.42
N TYR A 232 3.02 -16.50 -5.11
CA TYR A 232 3.86 -17.45 -4.38
C TYR A 232 3.02 -18.37 -3.48
N PRO A 233 3.44 -19.64 -3.31
CA PRO A 233 3.00 -20.42 -2.15
C PRO A 233 3.25 -19.66 -0.84
N GLU A 234 2.42 -19.89 0.16
CA GLU A 234 2.46 -19.14 1.43
C GLU A 234 3.85 -19.21 2.09
N GLU A 235 4.54 -20.34 2.00
CA GLU A 235 5.89 -20.56 2.54
C GLU A 235 7.01 -19.81 1.79
N LEU A 236 6.72 -19.25 0.61
CA LEU A 236 7.66 -18.50 -0.23
C LEU A 236 7.28 -17.03 -0.35
N TRP A 237 6.44 -16.49 0.54
CA TRP A 237 6.02 -15.07 0.57
C TRP A 237 7.21 -14.11 0.41
N PHE A 238 8.34 -14.44 1.01
CA PHE A 238 9.56 -13.63 0.99
C PHE A 238 10.15 -13.41 -0.40
N LYS A 239 9.80 -14.25 -1.39
CA LYS A 239 10.21 -14.02 -2.79
C LYS A 239 9.59 -12.76 -3.39
N LYS A 240 8.52 -12.22 -2.78
CA LYS A 240 7.91 -10.95 -3.15
C LYS A 240 8.76 -9.75 -2.74
N ILE A 241 9.61 -9.87 -1.72
CA ILE A 241 10.52 -8.81 -1.31
C ILE A 241 11.45 -8.48 -2.48
N CYS A 242 11.37 -7.26 -2.97
CA CYS A 242 12.16 -6.81 -4.12
C CYS A 242 13.64 -6.67 -3.72
N GLY A 243 13.90 -6.11 -2.56
CA GLY A 243 15.23 -5.75 -2.15
C GLY A 243 15.18 -4.78 -0.98
N PHE A 244 16.33 -4.23 -0.66
CA PHE A 244 16.51 -3.30 0.44
C PHE A 244 17.31 -2.09 -0.02
N ASP A 245 16.79 -0.90 0.24
CA ASP A 245 17.51 0.36 0.06
C ASP A 245 18.23 0.73 1.34
N VAL A 246 19.42 1.31 1.21
CA VAL A 246 20.19 1.82 2.35
C VAL A 246 19.67 3.22 2.70
N LEU A 247 19.35 3.44 3.97
CA LEU A 247 18.95 4.77 4.44
C LEU A 247 20.16 5.64 4.72
N TYR A 248 20.27 6.77 4.01
CA TYR A 248 21.31 7.76 4.19
C TYR A 248 20.76 9.10 4.70
N PRO A 249 21.51 9.85 5.51
CA PRO A 249 22.87 9.54 5.97
C PRO A 249 22.89 8.71 7.27
N PRO A 250 23.92 7.88 7.53
CA PRO A 250 23.98 7.00 8.69
C PRO A 250 24.01 7.75 10.02
N GLU A 251 24.53 8.99 10.05
CA GLU A 251 24.52 9.83 11.25
C GLU A 251 23.10 10.20 11.71
N ARG A 252 22.11 10.09 10.81
CA ARG A 252 20.70 10.32 11.12
C ARG A 252 19.93 9.02 11.30
N TYR A 253 20.11 8.08 10.39
CA TYR A 253 19.25 6.89 10.30
C TYR A 253 19.89 5.62 10.88
N GLY A 254 21.15 5.67 11.30
CA GLY A 254 21.92 4.48 11.65
C GLY A 254 22.27 3.65 10.40
N TYR A 255 22.70 2.41 10.61
CA TYR A 255 22.93 1.46 9.52
C TYR A 255 21.63 0.69 9.25
N VAL A 256 20.70 1.35 8.57
CA VAL A 256 19.36 0.79 8.32
C VAL A 256 19.15 0.45 6.86
N LEU A 257 18.63 -0.75 6.63
CA LEU A 257 18.07 -1.20 5.37
C LEU A 257 16.54 -1.07 5.39
N SER A 258 15.97 -0.64 4.28
CA SER A 258 14.53 -0.42 4.08
C SER A 258 14.04 -1.25 2.89
N GLY A 259 13.20 -2.25 3.15
CA GLY A 259 12.59 -3.11 2.15
C GLY A 259 11.09 -2.90 2.03
N TRP A 260 10.52 -3.39 0.93
CA TRP A 260 9.10 -3.29 0.64
C TRP A 260 8.54 -4.65 0.23
N ILE A 261 7.30 -4.90 0.62
CA ILE A 261 6.51 -6.06 0.20
C ILE A 261 5.06 -5.61 0.01
N CYS A 262 4.38 -6.13 -1.01
CA CYS A 262 2.98 -5.80 -1.29
C CYS A 262 2.14 -7.03 -1.60
N GLY A 263 0.82 -6.85 -1.60
CA GLY A 263 -0.13 -7.88 -1.98
C GLY A 263 -0.43 -8.90 -0.91
N GLU A 264 -0.93 -10.06 -1.33
CA GLU A 264 -1.21 -11.19 -0.44
C GLU A 264 0.02 -11.64 0.35
N GLU A 265 1.22 -11.55 -0.23
CA GLU A 265 2.46 -11.90 0.47
C GLU A 265 2.78 -10.97 1.64
N ALA A 266 2.37 -9.70 1.58
CA ALA A 266 2.44 -8.80 2.72
C ALA A 266 1.47 -9.24 3.83
N LEU A 267 0.23 -9.60 3.49
CA LEU A 267 -0.74 -10.13 4.45
C LEU A 267 -0.30 -11.46 5.08
N ILE A 268 0.45 -12.28 4.34
CA ILE A 268 1.06 -13.52 4.87
C ILE A 268 2.17 -13.16 5.85
N MET A 269 3.03 -12.21 5.50
CA MET A 269 4.08 -11.70 6.38
C MET A 269 3.49 -11.11 7.67
N GLU A 270 2.38 -10.36 7.62
CA GLU A 270 1.69 -9.79 8.80
C GLU A 270 1.28 -10.85 9.84
N LYS A 271 1.14 -12.13 9.44
CA LYS A 271 0.81 -13.23 10.37
C LYS A 271 2.03 -13.76 11.12
N SER A 272 3.23 -13.44 10.66
CA SER A 272 4.50 -13.87 11.26
C SER A 272 4.91 -12.91 12.37
N ASP A 273 5.64 -13.41 13.35
CA ASP A 273 6.30 -12.53 14.33
C ASP A 273 7.53 -11.85 13.73
N ASP A 274 7.93 -10.77 14.40
CA ASP A 274 9.07 -9.93 14.03
C ASP A 274 10.38 -10.72 13.88
N GLU A 275 10.59 -11.73 14.74
CA GLU A 275 11.79 -12.58 14.72
C GLU A 275 11.84 -13.43 13.44
N THR A 276 10.73 -14.07 13.07
CA THR A 276 10.60 -14.87 11.85
C THR A 276 10.84 -14.02 10.60
N VAL A 277 10.27 -12.80 10.56
CA VAL A 277 10.49 -11.87 9.44
C VAL A 277 11.95 -11.47 9.35
N ALA A 278 12.59 -11.13 10.47
CA ALA A 278 14.00 -10.74 10.53
C ALA A 278 14.95 -11.87 10.10
N GLU A 279 14.70 -13.10 10.56
CA GLU A 279 15.48 -14.28 10.15
C GLU A 279 15.34 -14.55 8.65
N THR A 280 14.12 -14.42 8.11
CA THR A 280 13.85 -14.59 6.69
C THR A 280 14.56 -13.53 5.84
N CYS A 281 14.50 -12.27 6.25
CA CYS A 281 15.22 -11.19 5.58
C CYS A 281 16.74 -11.37 5.66
N THR A 282 17.25 -11.85 6.80
CA THR A 282 18.67 -12.16 6.99
C THR A 282 19.11 -13.30 6.08
N TYR A 283 18.28 -14.35 5.94
CA TYR A 283 18.50 -15.43 4.97
C TYR A 283 18.60 -14.88 3.56
N LEU A 284 17.69 -13.99 3.15
CA LEU A 284 17.72 -13.36 1.83
C LEU A 284 19.01 -12.57 1.61
N LEU A 285 19.36 -11.68 2.54
CA LEU A 285 20.59 -10.90 2.46
C LEU A 285 21.81 -11.82 2.32
N ARG A 286 21.95 -12.83 3.19
CA ARG A 286 23.05 -13.82 3.10
C ARG A 286 23.11 -14.53 1.75
N LYS A 287 21.95 -14.94 1.23
CA LYS A 287 21.83 -15.65 -0.04
C LYS A 287 22.31 -14.80 -1.22
N PHE A 288 21.96 -13.52 -1.23
CA PHE A 288 22.27 -12.64 -2.36
C PHE A 288 23.58 -11.86 -2.21
N THR A 289 24.17 -11.80 -1.01
CA THR A 289 25.47 -11.11 -0.78
C THR A 289 26.65 -12.03 -0.47
N GLY A 290 26.43 -13.36 -0.49
CA GLY A 290 27.53 -14.33 -0.40
C GLY A 290 28.05 -14.58 1.02
N GLY A 291 27.22 -14.39 2.05
CA GLY A 291 27.52 -14.82 3.42
C GLY A 291 28.53 -13.97 4.21
N SER A 292 28.79 -12.72 3.81
CA SER A 292 29.62 -11.78 4.60
C SER A 292 29.02 -11.41 5.97
N LEU A 293 27.77 -11.79 6.24
CA LEU A 293 27.13 -11.73 7.56
C LEU A 293 27.61 -12.91 8.43
N GLY A 294 28.55 -12.65 9.35
CA GLY A 294 29.18 -13.68 10.20
C GLY A 294 28.21 -14.53 11.04
N GLN A 295 28.71 -15.67 11.55
CA GLN A 295 27.91 -16.68 12.28
C GLN A 295 27.42 -16.22 13.68
N GLU A 296 28.02 -15.20 14.30
CA GLU A 296 27.63 -14.70 15.63
C GLU A 296 26.62 -13.53 15.61
N TRP A 297 26.19 -13.09 14.42
CA TRP A 297 25.37 -11.88 14.25
C TRP A 297 23.89 -12.04 14.67
N GLY A 298 23.49 -13.21 15.17
CA GLY A 298 22.10 -13.57 15.46
C GLY A 298 21.64 -13.40 16.91
N ARG A 299 22.33 -12.64 17.77
CA ARG A 299 21.99 -12.59 19.21
C ARG A 299 21.86 -11.20 19.83
N ARG A 300 22.02 -10.11 19.08
CA ARG A 300 21.95 -8.74 19.62
C ARG A 300 21.02 -7.87 18.79
N TRP A 301 19.76 -8.26 18.79
CA TRP A 301 18.69 -7.45 18.21
C TRP A 301 18.33 -6.31 19.17
N LEU A 302 18.70 -5.08 18.80
CA LEU A 302 17.87 -3.93 19.10
C LEU A 302 17.01 -3.72 17.85
N ILE A 303 16.04 -4.61 17.67
CA ILE A 303 14.98 -4.35 16.72
C ILE A 303 13.98 -3.46 17.46
N GLU A 304 14.15 -2.13 17.37
CA GLU A 304 12.96 -1.28 17.39
C GLU A 304 12.31 -1.41 15.99
N LEU A 305 11.58 -2.50 15.77
CA LEU A 305 10.55 -2.55 14.74
C LEU A 305 9.50 -1.55 15.19
N HIS A 306 9.70 -0.27 14.86
CA HIS A 306 8.59 0.61 14.60
C HIS A 306 7.94 0.13 13.28
N LEU A 307 7.30 -1.05 13.34
CA LEU A 307 6.11 -1.31 12.54
C LEU A 307 5.06 -0.31 13.04
N ARG A 308 5.21 0.95 12.64
CA ARG A 308 4.07 1.85 12.60
C ARG A 308 3.22 1.33 11.47
N TRP A 309 2.33 0.41 11.84
CA TRP A 309 1.10 0.11 11.13
C TRP A 309 0.54 1.42 10.58
N LEU A 310 0.75 1.65 9.28
CA LEU A 310 -0.07 2.55 8.48
C LEU A 310 -1.05 1.70 7.67
N VAL A 311 -1.49 0.58 8.23
CA VAL A 311 -2.78 0.00 7.86
C VAL A 311 -3.83 0.77 8.66
N GLN A 312 -4.41 1.81 8.04
CA GLN A 312 -5.75 2.25 8.45
C GLN A 312 -6.72 1.10 8.14
N ARG A 313 -6.88 0.19 9.12
CA ARG A 313 -8.03 -0.71 9.19
C ARG A 313 -9.28 0.03 9.63
#